data_AF-A0A1B6F149-F1
#
_entry.id   AF-A0A1B6F149-F1
#
_cell.length_a   1.000
_cell.length_b   1.000
_cell.length_c   1.000
_cell.angle_alpha   90.00
_cell.angle_beta   90.00
_cell.angle_gamma   90.00
#
_symmetry.space_group_name_H-M   'P 1'
#
loop_
_entity.id
_entity.type
_entity.pdbx_description
1 polymer ?
#
loop_
_entity_poly.entity_id
_entity_poly.type
_entity_poly.pdbx_seq_one_letter_code
_entity_poly.pdbx_strand_id
1 'polypeptide(L)'
;RPILMARCDMMRAMFSGDFREGSAKVILFPGVRTDTFRQLVSFLYCDDVSTVLPTRCLDLLELANRLCLQRLVNLVEKRVVEELSRICSVADNGDVVEHCLRLLEPCKLHNADQLADWCMNHLCVNYNKLCKMSPKLLRSLHPENQDYLTEHRWPPVWYLKDYDYYDKCYHEREREDRLLFKRGSTGGGCLCFSRAGGEGSIVLA
;
A
#
# COMPACT_ATOMS: atom_id res chain seq x y z
N ARG A 1 36.06 -18.41 -11.15
CA ARG A 1 35.22 -19.62 -11.27
C ARG A 1 34.79 -20.17 -9.91
N PRO A 2 35.70 -20.50 -8.95
CA PRO A 2 35.30 -21.13 -7.68
C PRO A 2 34.26 -20.35 -6.87
N ILE A 3 34.43 -19.03 -6.75
CA ILE A 3 33.47 -18.15 -6.05
C ILE A 3 32.08 -18.24 -6.67
N LEU A 4 31.98 -18.14 -8.01
CA LEU A 4 30.71 -18.21 -8.73
C LEU A 4 29.99 -19.55 -8.50
N MET A 5 30.74 -20.65 -8.56
CA MET A 5 30.20 -22.00 -8.31
C MET A 5 29.82 -22.23 -6.84
N ALA A 6 30.51 -21.59 -5.90
CA ALA A 6 30.16 -21.68 -4.48
C ALA A 6 28.87 -20.92 -4.17
N ARG A 7 28.63 -19.80 -4.84
CA ARG A 7 27.58 -18.82 -4.52
C ARG A 7 26.33 -18.91 -5.40
N CYS A 8 26.39 -19.62 -6.53
CA CYS A 8 25.27 -19.78 -7.46
C CYS A 8 25.25 -21.22 -7.99
N ASP A 9 24.20 -21.98 -7.67
CA ASP A 9 24.07 -23.38 -8.08
C ASP A 9 23.89 -23.52 -9.60
N MET A 10 23.20 -22.57 -10.25
CA MET A 10 23.09 -22.52 -11.71
C MET A 10 24.47 -22.40 -12.36
N MET A 11 25.32 -21.51 -11.84
CA MET A 11 26.70 -21.38 -12.31
C MET A 11 27.56 -22.59 -11.94
N ARG A 12 27.32 -23.23 -10.77
CA ARG A 12 27.96 -24.49 -10.42
C ARG A 12 27.69 -25.53 -11.51
N ALA A 13 26.42 -25.79 -11.82
CA ALA A 13 26.03 -26.74 -12.85
C ALA A 13 26.62 -26.39 -14.23
N MET A 14 26.59 -25.11 -14.59
CA MET A 14 27.16 -24.60 -15.84
C MET A 14 28.68 -24.83 -15.95
N PHE A 15 29.41 -24.78 -14.84
CA PHE A 15 30.88 -24.90 -14.83
C PHE A 15 31.41 -26.29 -14.47
N SER A 16 30.64 -27.12 -13.76
CA SER A 16 31.08 -28.44 -13.30
C SER A 16 30.62 -29.61 -14.17
N GLY A 17 29.74 -29.38 -15.15
CA GLY A 17 29.23 -30.40 -16.06
C GLY A 17 29.84 -30.37 -17.46
N ASP A 18 29.28 -31.19 -18.35
CA ASP A 18 29.67 -31.30 -19.77
C ASP A 18 29.09 -30.17 -20.65
N PHE A 19 28.71 -29.05 -20.03
CA PHE A 19 28.21 -27.88 -20.74
C PHE A 19 29.34 -27.17 -21.50
N ARG A 20 29.01 -26.56 -22.64
CA ARG A 20 29.96 -25.81 -23.47
C ARG A 20 30.60 -24.66 -22.68
N GLU A 21 29.87 -24.12 -21.72
CA GLU A 21 30.23 -23.04 -20.82
C GLU A 21 31.32 -23.43 -19.81
N GLY A 22 31.48 -24.74 -19.53
CA GLY A 22 32.55 -25.25 -18.67
C GLY A 22 33.95 -24.95 -19.21
N SER A 23 34.12 -25.03 -20.54
CA SER A 23 35.39 -24.73 -21.22
C SER A 23 35.48 -23.31 -21.81
N ALA A 24 34.35 -22.59 -21.90
CA ALA A 24 34.31 -21.23 -22.42
C ALA A 24 35.11 -20.23 -21.55
N LYS A 25 35.82 -19.28 -22.18
CA LYS A 25 36.49 -18.17 -21.46
C LYS A 25 35.56 -16.99 -21.19
N VAL A 26 34.50 -16.86 -22.00
CA VAL A 26 33.53 -15.77 -21.94
C VAL A 26 32.14 -16.37 -21.97
N ILE A 27 31.28 -15.91 -21.07
CA ILE A 27 29.86 -16.26 -21.02
C ILE A 27 29.07 -14.97 -21.17
N LEU A 28 28.09 -14.99 -22.06
CA LEU A 28 27.26 -13.84 -22.37
C LEU A 28 26.01 -13.85 -21.47
N PHE A 29 25.60 -12.66 -21.04
CA PHE A 29 24.35 -12.44 -20.31
C PHE A 29 23.43 -11.58 -21.20
N PRO A 30 22.76 -12.19 -22.21
CA PRO A 30 21.87 -11.45 -23.09
C PRO A 30 20.72 -10.85 -22.29
N GLY A 31 20.31 -9.64 -22.68
CA GLY A 31 19.22 -8.89 -22.05
C GLY A 31 19.55 -8.28 -20.68
N VAL A 32 20.75 -8.49 -20.13
CA VAL A 32 21.12 -7.94 -18.82
C VAL A 32 21.84 -6.60 -18.98
N ARG A 33 21.30 -5.58 -18.33
CA ARG A 33 21.92 -4.25 -18.28
C ARG A 33 23.17 -4.26 -17.40
N THR A 34 24.14 -3.40 -17.75
CA THR A 34 25.43 -3.32 -17.06
C THR A 34 25.30 -3.01 -15.57
N ASP A 35 24.35 -2.16 -15.17
CA ASP A 35 24.08 -1.82 -13.78
C ASP A 35 23.49 -2.98 -12.98
N THR A 36 22.54 -3.72 -13.56
CA THR A 36 21.98 -4.95 -12.96
C THR A 36 23.07 -6.00 -12.78
N PHE A 37 23.94 -6.17 -13.79
CA PHE A 37 25.06 -7.10 -13.70
C PHE A 37 26.06 -6.70 -12.61
N ARG A 38 26.35 -5.40 -12.44
CA ARG A 38 27.21 -4.92 -11.35
C ARG A 38 26.63 -5.24 -9.98
N GLN A 39 25.31 -5.10 -9.80
CA GLN A 39 24.64 -5.45 -8.54
C GLN A 39 24.72 -6.96 -8.27
N LEU A 40 24.52 -7.80 -9.29
CA LEU A 40 24.72 -9.25 -9.17
C LEU A 40 26.15 -9.59 -8.73
N VAL A 41 27.16 -9.00 -9.37
CA VAL A 41 28.56 -9.26 -9.01
C VAL A 41 28.86 -8.78 -7.58
N SER A 42 28.36 -7.60 -7.19
CA SER A 42 28.48 -7.11 -5.81
C SER A 42 27.88 -8.09 -4.81
N PHE A 43 26.68 -8.62 -5.10
CA PHE A 43 26.05 -9.64 -4.26
C PHE A 43 26.87 -10.93 -4.16
N LEU A 44 27.39 -11.43 -5.28
CA LEU A 44 28.17 -12.67 -5.30
C LEU A 44 29.46 -12.58 -4.46
N TYR A 45 30.04 -11.38 -4.35
CA TYR A 45 31.29 -11.15 -3.62
C TYR A 45 31.08 -10.67 -2.18
N CYS A 46 30.08 -9.83 -1.94
CA CYS A 46 29.88 -9.15 -0.65
C CYS A 46 28.64 -9.65 0.11
N ASP A 47 27.82 -10.52 -0.48
CA ASP A 47 26.55 -10.99 0.07
C ASP A 47 25.53 -9.86 0.36
N ASP A 48 25.68 -8.73 -0.32
CA ASP A 48 24.80 -7.58 -0.16
C ASP A 48 24.53 -6.86 -1.50
N VAL A 49 23.43 -6.13 -1.54
CA VAL A 49 22.99 -5.31 -2.69
C VAL A 49 23.04 -3.84 -2.28
N SER A 50 23.26 -2.93 -3.24
CA SER A 50 23.12 -1.49 -2.99
C SER A 50 21.65 -1.08 -2.79
N THR A 51 21.38 0.21 -2.72
CA THR A 51 20.00 0.71 -2.81
C THR A 51 19.37 0.30 -4.14
N VAL A 52 18.12 -0.16 -4.09
CA VAL A 52 17.37 -0.60 -5.27
C VAL A 52 16.14 0.27 -5.40
N LEU A 53 16.03 0.99 -6.52
CA LEU A 53 14.86 1.81 -6.80
C LEU A 53 13.69 0.93 -7.24
N PRO A 54 12.45 1.20 -6.79
CA PRO A 54 11.27 0.43 -7.20
C PRO A 54 11.08 0.39 -8.73
N THR A 55 11.46 1.45 -9.44
CA THR A 55 11.38 1.53 -10.92
C THR A 55 12.42 0.67 -11.66
N ARG A 56 13.44 0.17 -10.97
CA ARG A 56 14.57 -0.60 -11.55
C ARG A 56 14.75 -1.97 -10.92
N CYS A 57 13.90 -2.36 -9.98
CA CYS A 57 14.04 -3.63 -9.25
C CYS A 57 13.76 -4.86 -10.13
N LEU A 58 12.87 -4.73 -11.13
CA LEU A 58 12.42 -5.85 -11.97
C LEU A 58 13.56 -6.52 -12.73
N ASP A 59 14.48 -5.75 -13.31
CA ASP A 59 15.65 -6.30 -14.03
C ASP A 59 16.50 -7.20 -13.13
N LEU A 60 16.63 -6.82 -11.85
CA LEU A 60 17.42 -7.56 -10.86
C LEU A 60 16.66 -8.78 -10.33
N LEU A 61 15.34 -8.67 -10.13
CA LEU A 61 14.48 -9.80 -9.77
C LEU A 61 14.45 -10.86 -10.86
N GLU A 62 14.27 -10.46 -12.13
CA GLU A 62 14.34 -11.36 -13.28
C GLU A 62 15.67 -12.12 -13.32
N LEU A 63 16.79 -11.39 -13.18
CA LEU A 63 18.12 -11.98 -13.20
C LEU A 63 18.34 -12.92 -12.01
N ALA A 64 17.90 -12.54 -10.81
CA ALA A 64 18.01 -13.34 -9.61
C ALA A 64 17.21 -14.65 -9.75
N ASN A 65 15.97 -14.58 -10.25
CA ASN A 65 15.15 -15.76 -10.49
C ASN A 65 15.79 -16.67 -11.54
N ARG A 66 16.25 -16.11 -12.67
CA ARG A 66 16.93 -16.86 -13.75
C ARG A 66 18.19 -17.59 -13.27
N LEU A 67 18.89 -17.04 -12.29
CA LEU A 67 20.08 -17.65 -11.67
C LEU A 67 19.77 -18.49 -10.44
N CYS A 68 18.49 -18.66 -10.08
CA CYS A 68 18.02 -19.38 -8.91
C CYS A 68 18.62 -18.85 -7.59
N LEU A 69 18.79 -17.54 -7.48
CA LEU A 69 19.40 -16.86 -6.32
C LEU A 69 18.33 -16.34 -5.36
N GLN A 70 17.71 -17.23 -4.59
CA GLN A 70 16.62 -16.87 -3.65
C GLN A 70 17.05 -15.81 -2.61
N ARG A 71 18.28 -15.89 -2.09
CA ARG A 71 18.80 -14.88 -1.16
C ARG A 71 18.89 -13.48 -1.80
N LEU A 72 19.22 -13.41 -3.09
CA LEU A 72 19.25 -12.14 -3.81
C LEU A 72 17.85 -11.58 -3.99
N VAL A 73 16.85 -12.41 -4.33
CA VAL A 73 15.44 -12.02 -4.38
C VAL A 73 15.03 -11.38 -3.06
N ASN A 74 15.22 -12.08 -1.94
CA ASN A 74 14.85 -11.59 -0.61
C ASN A 74 15.51 -10.27 -0.23
N LEU A 75 16.79 -10.08 -0.60
CA LEU A 75 17.48 -8.81 -0.36
C LEU A 75 16.89 -7.67 -1.19
N VAL A 76 16.57 -7.93 -2.47
CA VAL A 76 15.94 -6.93 -3.34
C VAL A 76 14.55 -6.56 -2.80
N GLU A 77 13.75 -7.54 -2.41
CA GLU A 77 12.44 -7.31 -1.79
C GLU A 77 12.56 -6.38 -0.58
N LYS A 78 13.48 -6.71 0.34
CA LYS A 78 13.74 -5.90 1.52
C LYS A 78 14.08 -4.45 1.17
N ARG A 79 15.04 -4.23 0.26
CA ARG A 79 15.49 -2.88 -0.12
C ARG A 79 14.39 -2.07 -0.81
N VAL A 80 13.57 -2.72 -1.64
CA VAL A 80 12.45 -2.06 -2.32
C VAL A 80 11.35 -1.70 -1.33
N VAL A 81 10.99 -2.58 -0.40
CA VAL A 81 10.01 -2.29 0.66
C VAL A 81 10.47 -1.14 1.55
N GLU A 82 11.75 -1.12 1.94
CA GLU A 82 12.34 -0.02 2.71
C GLU A 82 12.22 1.31 1.96
N GLU A 83 12.54 1.33 0.66
CA GLU A 83 12.45 2.55 -0.14
C GLU A 83 11.00 2.99 -0.38
N LEU A 84 10.08 2.08 -0.67
CA LEU A 84 8.64 2.39 -0.81
C LEU A 84 8.07 2.93 0.51
N SER A 85 8.46 2.36 1.64
CA SER A 85 8.07 2.83 2.98
C SER A 85 8.62 4.23 3.28
N ARG A 86 9.85 4.52 2.82
CA ARG A 86 10.44 5.86 2.92
C ARG A 86 9.71 6.87 2.03
N ILE A 87 9.27 6.48 0.84
CA ILE A 87 8.48 7.35 -0.05
C ILE A 87 7.10 7.63 0.58
N CYS A 88 6.45 6.61 1.16
CA CYS A 88 5.19 6.77 1.90
C CYS A 88 5.27 7.79 3.03
N SER A 89 6.42 7.93 3.71
CA SER A 89 6.53 8.83 4.86
C SER A 89 6.79 10.29 4.46
N VAL A 90 7.30 10.54 3.26
CA VAL A 90 7.72 11.89 2.81
C VAL A 90 6.77 12.48 1.75
N ALA A 91 6.18 11.64 0.90
CA ALA A 91 5.33 12.06 -0.21
C ALA A 91 3.86 11.71 0.03
N ASP A 92 2.97 12.25 -0.81
CA ASP A 92 1.59 11.78 -0.86
C ASP A 92 1.59 10.31 -1.32
N ASN A 93 0.78 9.45 -0.67
CA ASN A 93 0.72 8.00 -0.92
C ASN A 93 0.37 7.62 -2.39
N GLY A 94 0.15 8.61 -3.26
CA GLY A 94 -0.30 8.41 -4.62
C GLY A 94 0.74 7.70 -5.48
N ASP A 95 1.99 8.16 -5.37
CA ASP A 95 3.10 7.59 -6.11
C ASP A 95 3.31 6.12 -5.72
N VAL A 96 3.21 5.79 -4.43
CA VAL A 96 3.45 4.42 -3.95
C VAL A 96 2.36 3.45 -4.41
N VAL A 97 1.09 3.88 -4.42
CA VAL A 97 0.00 3.07 -4.98
C VAL A 97 0.26 2.73 -6.45
N GLU A 98 0.75 3.69 -7.25
CA GLU A 98 1.07 3.45 -8.64
C GLU A 98 2.25 2.48 -8.81
N HIS A 99 3.29 2.61 -7.99
CA HIS A 99 4.40 1.66 -7.96
C HIS A 99 3.93 0.24 -7.59
N CYS A 100 3.09 0.10 -6.55
CA CYS A 100 2.56 -1.19 -6.14
C CYS A 100 1.76 -1.88 -7.26
N LEU A 101 0.93 -1.14 -7.99
CA LEU A 101 0.16 -1.70 -9.11
C LEU A 101 1.06 -2.23 -10.23
N ARG A 102 2.10 -1.46 -10.58
CA ARG A 102 3.04 -1.87 -11.65
C ARG A 102 3.90 -3.05 -11.23
N LEU A 103 4.18 -3.20 -9.93
CA LEU A 103 5.06 -4.24 -9.40
C LEU A 103 4.34 -5.54 -9.05
N LEU A 104 3.04 -5.51 -8.73
CA LEU A 104 2.32 -6.64 -8.16
C LEU A 104 2.47 -7.94 -8.97
N GLU A 105 2.19 -7.91 -10.28
CA GLU A 105 2.24 -9.11 -11.12
C GLU A 105 3.67 -9.52 -11.49
N PRO A 106 4.59 -8.60 -11.88
CA PRO A 106 5.99 -8.95 -12.08
C PRO A 106 6.67 -9.56 -10.84
N CYS A 107 6.32 -9.09 -9.63
CA CYS A 107 6.88 -9.65 -8.40
C CYS A 107 6.46 -11.11 -8.21
N LYS A 108 5.16 -11.42 -8.40
CA LYS A 108 4.66 -12.80 -8.38
C LYS A 108 5.34 -13.67 -9.44
N LEU A 109 5.53 -13.13 -10.65
CA LEU A 109 6.19 -13.84 -11.76
C LEU A 109 7.66 -14.17 -11.45
N HIS A 110 8.37 -13.28 -10.76
CA HIS A 110 9.79 -13.45 -10.42
C HIS A 110 10.02 -14.03 -9.02
N ASN A 111 8.99 -14.64 -8.41
CA ASN A 111 9.06 -15.28 -7.10
C ASN A 111 9.48 -14.34 -5.96
N ALA A 112 9.11 -13.06 -6.07
CA ALA A 112 9.26 -12.04 -5.04
C ALA A 112 7.97 -11.93 -4.22
N ASP A 113 7.71 -12.98 -3.43
CA ASP A 113 6.44 -13.16 -2.71
C ASP A 113 6.25 -12.13 -1.59
N GLN A 114 7.30 -11.78 -0.83
CA GLN A 114 7.23 -10.81 0.26
C GLN A 114 6.91 -9.41 -0.26
N LEU A 115 7.53 -9.01 -1.37
CA LEU A 115 7.25 -7.73 -2.01
C LEU A 115 5.85 -7.71 -2.64
N ALA A 116 5.43 -8.81 -3.27
CA ALA A 116 4.08 -8.94 -3.81
C ALA A 116 3.01 -8.82 -2.72
N ASP A 117 3.20 -9.49 -1.59
CA ASP A 117 2.31 -9.43 -0.42
C ASP A 117 2.28 -8.03 0.17
N TRP A 118 3.43 -7.38 0.29
CA TRP A 118 3.51 -5.99 0.74
C TRP A 118 2.74 -5.05 -0.18
N CYS A 119 2.93 -5.17 -1.51
CA CYS A 119 2.19 -4.39 -2.49
C CYS A 119 0.68 -4.65 -2.40
N MET A 120 0.26 -5.91 -2.29
CA MET A 120 -1.15 -6.28 -2.18
C MET A 120 -1.79 -5.66 -0.93
N ASN A 121 -1.13 -5.76 0.22
CA ASN A 121 -1.61 -5.17 1.47
C ASN A 121 -1.69 -3.65 1.39
N HIS A 122 -0.68 -3.00 0.82
CA HIS A 122 -0.67 -1.55 0.64
C HIS A 122 -1.83 -1.08 -0.26
N LEU A 123 -2.14 -1.83 -1.32
CA LEU A 123 -3.26 -1.56 -2.21
C LEU A 123 -4.62 -1.77 -1.52
N CYS A 124 -4.77 -2.81 -0.70
CA CYS A 124 -5.99 -3.04 0.09
C CYS A 124 -6.29 -1.88 1.05
N VAL A 125 -5.26 -1.40 1.76
CA VAL A 125 -5.39 -0.29 2.70
C VAL A 125 -5.73 1.03 1.99
N ASN A 126 -5.21 1.23 0.78
CA ASN A 126 -5.38 2.46 0.01
C ASN A 126 -6.39 2.30 -1.16
N TYR A 127 -7.33 1.36 -1.04
CA TYR A 127 -8.24 0.97 -2.13
C TYR A 127 -9.06 2.13 -2.70
N ASN A 128 -9.55 3.03 -1.83
CA ASN A 128 -10.31 4.20 -2.25
C ASN A 128 -9.48 5.17 -3.12
N LYS A 129 -8.19 5.33 -2.78
CA LYS A 129 -7.27 6.19 -3.53
C LYS A 129 -6.92 5.56 -4.87
N LEU A 130 -6.66 4.26 -4.86
CA LEU A 130 -6.47 3.42 -6.05
C LEU A 130 -7.61 3.60 -7.06
N CYS A 131 -8.87 3.50 -6.62
CA CYS A 131 -10.04 3.65 -7.50
C CYS A 131 -10.13 5.04 -8.14
N LYS A 132 -9.69 6.09 -7.44
CA LYS A 132 -9.75 7.48 -7.93
C LYS A 132 -8.62 7.80 -8.90
N MET A 133 -7.40 7.37 -8.59
CA MET A 133 -6.22 7.76 -9.37
C MET A 133 -6.02 6.90 -10.62
N SER A 134 -6.19 5.57 -10.50
CA SER A 134 -5.74 4.63 -11.53
C SER A 134 -6.76 3.51 -11.82
N PRO A 135 -8.04 3.84 -12.11
CA PRO A 135 -9.08 2.83 -12.38
C PRO A 135 -8.83 2.00 -13.64
N LYS A 136 -8.01 2.49 -14.57
CA LYS A 136 -7.61 1.75 -15.78
C LYS A 136 -6.60 0.64 -15.45
N LEU A 137 -5.61 0.96 -14.61
CA LEU A 137 -4.54 0.03 -14.23
C LEU A 137 -5.06 -1.04 -13.27
N LEU A 138 -6.02 -0.70 -12.40
CA LEU A 138 -6.73 -1.69 -11.57
C LEU A 138 -7.45 -2.74 -12.44
N ARG A 139 -8.12 -2.31 -13.51
CA ARG A 139 -8.87 -3.20 -14.41
C ARG A 139 -7.97 -4.05 -15.32
N SER A 140 -6.70 -3.68 -15.48
CA SER A 140 -5.75 -4.50 -16.27
C SER A 140 -5.10 -5.61 -15.47
N LEU A 141 -5.25 -5.63 -14.14
CA LEU A 141 -4.73 -6.71 -13.30
C LEU A 141 -5.47 -8.03 -13.59
N HIS A 142 -4.86 -9.15 -13.23
CA HIS A 142 -5.49 -10.46 -13.25
C HIS A 142 -6.80 -10.47 -12.43
N PRO A 143 -7.87 -11.13 -12.90
CA PRO A 143 -9.18 -11.13 -12.22
C PRO A 143 -9.09 -11.52 -10.74
N GLU A 144 -8.30 -12.53 -10.39
CA GLU A 144 -8.10 -12.96 -9.00
C GLU A 144 -7.51 -11.85 -8.12
N ASN A 145 -6.61 -11.02 -8.66
CA ASN A 145 -6.06 -9.89 -7.92
C ASN A 145 -7.14 -8.80 -7.73
N GLN A 146 -8.00 -8.58 -8.72
CA GLN A 146 -9.10 -7.61 -8.63
C GLN A 146 -10.13 -8.04 -7.57
N ASP A 147 -10.49 -9.33 -7.58
CA ASP A 147 -11.42 -9.92 -6.62
C ASP A 147 -10.86 -9.83 -5.20
N TYR A 148 -9.60 -10.23 -5.02
CA TYR A 148 -8.91 -10.13 -3.73
C TYR A 148 -8.90 -8.71 -3.18
N LEU A 149 -8.54 -7.72 -4.01
CA LEU A 149 -8.53 -6.31 -3.62
C LEU A 149 -9.93 -5.80 -3.25
N THR A 150 -10.97 -6.26 -3.96
CA THR A 150 -12.35 -5.85 -3.69
C THR A 150 -12.87 -6.43 -2.38
N GLU A 151 -12.54 -7.70 -2.10
CA GLU A 151 -12.93 -8.41 -0.89
C GLU A 151 -12.21 -7.87 0.36
N HIS A 152 -10.90 -7.66 0.26
CA HIS A 152 -10.04 -7.28 1.39
C HIS A 152 -9.83 -5.75 1.51
N ARG A 153 -10.68 -4.96 0.85
CA ARG A 153 -10.54 -3.50 0.85
C ARG A 153 -10.75 -2.88 2.23
N TRP A 154 -9.99 -1.83 2.49
CA TRP A 154 -10.19 -0.96 3.64
C TRP A 154 -10.66 0.45 3.19
N PRO A 155 -11.66 1.05 3.85
CA PRO A 155 -12.53 0.45 4.86
C PRO A 155 -13.46 -0.64 4.29
N PRO A 156 -13.84 -1.66 5.09
CA PRO A 156 -14.75 -2.72 4.65
C PRO A 156 -16.14 -2.18 4.25
N VAL A 157 -16.84 -2.91 3.39
CA VAL A 157 -18.15 -2.48 2.86
C VAL A 157 -19.20 -2.29 3.96
N TRP A 158 -19.23 -3.19 4.93
CA TRP A 158 -20.19 -3.11 6.04
C TRP A 158 -19.96 -1.85 6.88
N TYR A 159 -18.70 -1.48 7.13
CA TYR A 159 -18.37 -0.29 7.91
C TYR A 159 -18.87 0.98 7.21
N LEU A 160 -18.68 1.05 5.90
CA LEU A 160 -19.17 2.20 5.12
C LEU A 160 -20.70 2.30 5.19
N LYS A 161 -21.42 1.18 5.12
CA LYS A 161 -22.88 1.17 5.27
C LYS A 161 -23.34 1.63 6.65
N ASP A 162 -22.68 1.14 7.71
CA ASP A 162 -22.99 1.51 9.09
C ASP A 162 -22.67 2.98 9.35
N TYR A 163 -21.55 3.48 8.80
CA TYR A 163 -21.18 4.89 8.87
C TYR A 163 -22.21 5.78 8.15
N ASP A 164 -22.62 5.42 6.93
CA ASP A 164 -23.67 6.14 6.19
C ASP A 164 -25.01 6.15 6.94
N TYR A 165 -25.33 5.07 7.66
CA TYR A 165 -26.52 5.01 8.51
C TYR A 165 -26.40 5.93 9.73
N TYR A 166 -25.28 5.88 10.43
CA TYR A 166 -24.99 6.75 11.56
C TYR A 166 -25.07 8.23 11.16
N ASP A 167 -24.45 8.62 10.05
CA ASP A 167 -24.42 9.99 9.55
C ASP A 167 -25.83 10.53 9.25
N LYS A 168 -26.70 9.69 8.65
CA LYS A 168 -28.11 10.01 8.44
C LYS A 168 -28.85 10.24 9.75
N CYS A 169 -28.74 9.30 10.70
CA CYS A 169 -29.40 9.44 12.01
C CYS A 169 -28.89 10.67 12.79
N TYR A 170 -27.60 10.97 12.69
CA TYR A 170 -27.00 12.15 13.31
C TYR A 170 -27.60 13.44 12.72
N HIS A 171 -27.68 13.55 11.40
CA HIS A 171 -28.29 14.70 10.73
C HIS A 171 -29.80 14.82 10.94
N GLU A 172 -30.53 13.71 11.08
CA GLU A 172 -31.94 13.72 11.46
C GLU A 172 -32.13 14.31 12.86
N ARG A 173 -31.33 13.88 13.85
CA ARG A 173 -31.36 14.44 15.21
C ARG A 173 -31.01 15.92 15.24
N GLU A 174 -29.97 16.36 14.52
CA GLU A 174 -29.63 17.79 14.43
C GLU A 174 -30.79 18.61 13.85
N ARG A 175 -31.55 18.07 12.89
CA ARG A 175 -32.72 18.75 12.32
C ARG A 175 -33.86 18.82 13.32
N GLU A 176 -34.14 17.75 14.06
CA GLU A 176 -35.14 17.73 15.13
C GLU A 176 -34.81 18.75 16.23
N ASP A 177 -33.57 18.77 16.70
CA ASP A 177 -33.12 19.74 17.70
C ASP A 177 -33.28 21.18 17.21
N ARG A 178 -32.87 21.49 15.98
CA ARG A 178 -33.08 22.82 15.37
C ARG A 178 -34.57 23.20 15.29
N LEU A 179 -35.46 22.25 15.02
CA LEU A 179 -36.91 22.48 15.00
C LEU A 179 -37.48 22.72 16.41
N LEU A 180 -36.99 22.00 17.42
CA LEU A 180 -37.36 22.19 18.82
C LEU A 180 -36.93 23.59 19.32
N PHE A 181 -35.69 24.00 19.01
CA PHE A 181 -35.22 25.36 19.32
C PHE A 181 -36.04 26.45 18.61
N LYS A 182 -36.49 26.22 17.37
CA LYS A 182 -37.33 27.18 16.62
C LYS A 182 -38.77 27.27 17.15
N ARG A 183 -39.34 26.17 17.66
CA ARG A 183 -40.66 26.15 18.31
C ARG A 183 -40.64 26.79 19.71
N GLY A 184 -39.53 26.70 20.43
CA GLY A 184 -39.34 27.40 21.71
C GLY A 184 -39.27 28.93 21.59
N SER A 185 -38.89 29.44 20.41
CA SER A 185 -38.77 30.89 20.17
C SER A 185 -40.08 31.59 19.78
N THR A 186 -41.15 30.86 19.43
CA THR A 186 -42.43 31.44 18.98
C THR A 186 -43.62 31.14 19.90
N GLY A 187 -43.40 30.53 21.08
CA GLY A 187 -44.48 30.09 21.97
C GLY A 187 -44.26 30.39 23.46
N GLY A 188 -43.41 31.35 23.82
CA GLY A 188 -43.13 31.72 25.21
C GLY A 188 -44.17 32.68 25.80
N GLY A 189 -45.44 32.27 25.90
CA GLY A 189 -46.41 32.95 26.75
C GLY A 189 -46.03 32.77 28.23
N CYS A 190 -45.60 33.84 28.90
CA CYS A 190 -45.36 33.86 30.34
C CYS A 190 -46.69 33.61 31.08
N LEU A 191 -46.82 32.41 31.65
CA LEU A 191 -47.80 32.11 32.69
C LEU A 191 -47.16 32.37 34.05
N CYS A 192 -46.97 33.65 34.35
CA CYS A 192 -46.42 34.12 35.62
C CYS A 192 -47.54 34.86 36.37
N PHE A 193 -48.32 34.12 37.16
CA PHE A 193 -49.20 34.52 38.28
C PHE A 193 -49.62 36.01 38.37
N SER A 194 -50.86 36.32 37.97
CA SER A 194 -51.59 37.45 38.54
C SER A 194 -52.26 37.01 39.85
N ARG A 195 -51.76 37.50 40.99
CA ARG A 195 -52.51 37.50 42.25
C ARG A 195 -52.73 38.94 42.68
N ALA A 196 -53.97 39.38 42.52
CA ALA A 196 -54.48 40.65 42.98
C ALA A 196 -54.63 40.69 44.52
N GLY A 197 -54.41 41.87 45.10
CA GLY A 197 -55.12 42.33 46.30
C GLY A 197 -54.29 42.56 47.56
N GLY A 198 -54.15 43.84 47.94
CA GLY A 198 -54.46 44.26 49.32
C GLY A 198 -53.32 44.68 50.26
N GLU A 199 -53.06 46.00 50.26
CA GLU A 199 -52.84 46.89 51.42
C GLU A 199 -51.71 46.65 52.45
N GLY A 200 -50.94 47.72 52.72
CA GLY A 200 -50.09 47.82 53.92
C GLY A 200 -48.94 48.84 53.83
N SER A 201 -49.21 50.05 54.30
CA SER A 201 -48.39 51.28 54.44
C SER A 201 -46.90 51.18 54.88
N ILE A 202 -46.08 52.12 54.33
CA ILE A 202 -45.12 53.10 54.94
C ILE A 202 -44.28 52.58 56.14
N VAL A 203 -42.94 52.68 56.24
CA VAL A 203 -42.08 53.90 56.35
C VAL A 203 -40.59 53.57 56.11
N LEU A 204 -39.87 54.57 55.60
CA LEU A 204 -38.39 54.70 55.53
C LEU A 204 -37.70 54.65 56.91
N ALA A 205 -36.49 54.10 56.92
CA ALA A 205 -35.34 54.61 57.64
C ALA A 205 -34.09 54.47 56.75
#